data_AF-W6KQT8-F1
#
_entry.id   AF-W6KQT8-F1
#
_cell.length_a   1.000
_cell.length_b   1.000
_cell.length_c   1.000
_cell.angle_alpha   90.00
_cell.angle_beta   90.00
_cell.angle_gamma   90.00
#
_symmetry.space_group_name_H-M   'P 1'
#
loop_
_entity.id
_entity.type
_entity.pdbx_description
1 polymer ?
#
loop_
_entity_poly.entity_id
_entity_poly.type
_entity_poly.pdbx_seq_one_letter_code
_entity_poly.pdbx_strand_id
1 'polypeptide(L)'
;MKRVVHFCLRREDSTGRLVNLVLQRRAVVSGQMPIGGDDGKGWELRRGHHLQTSAGLHSTIRTACGRMFDPQTYHEMLQACCDHQWLLAIQRELCTDTEYMNYLRQHGGAARDMRVLTDSIYDDDEFMVKLIEKLKTDFKTSLSLCAIQASYERIRRKRDEHETQVAADGGRDPYASLKTGRQREFGSSRSPF
;
A
#
# COMPACT_ATOMS: atom_id res chain seq x y z
N MET A 1 -20.65 7.08 23.57
CA MET A 1 -20.35 6.81 22.16
C MET A 1 -19.61 8.00 21.57
N LYS A 2 -18.31 7.89 21.28
CA LYS A 2 -17.53 8.95 20.62
C LYS A 2 -16.67 8.31 19.53
N ARG A 3 -16.96 8.67 18.28
CA ARG A 3 -16.10 8.44 17.11
C ARG A 3 -14.96 9.45 17.20
N VAL A 4 -13.73 9.02 16.98
CA VAL A 4 -12.63 9.92 16.60
C VAL A 4 -11.91 9.26 15.43
N VAL A 5 -12.29 9.71 14.24
CA VAL A 5 -11.52 9.60 13.01
C VAL A 5 -11.00 11.02 12.79
N HIS A 6 -9.69 11.24 12.86
CA HIS A 6 -9.06 12.44 12.31
C HIS A 6 -7.56 12.22 12.22
N PHE A 7 -7.05 12.03 11.00
CA PHE A 7 -5.75 12.57 10.61
C PHE A 7 -5.75 12.83 9.10
N CYS A 8 -6.12 14.07 8.75
CA CYS A 8 -5.78 14.79 7.53
C CYS A 8 -6.38 16.20 7.71
N LEU A 9 -5.62 17.11 8.33
CA LEU A 9 -5.99 18.52 8.38
C LEU A 9 -5.52 19.19 7.08
N ARG A 10 -6.47 19.44 6.18
CA ARG A 10 -6.32 20.36 5.06
C ARG A 10 -6.59 21.77 5.61
N ARG A 11 -5.58 22.64 5.57
CA ARG A 11 -5.68 24.05 5.95
C ARG A 11 -6.08 24.85 4.70
N GLU A 12 -7.30 25.38 4.68
CA GLU A 12 -7.75 26.38 3.72
C GLU A 12 -7.76 27.74 4.42
N ASP A 13 -7.01 28.70 3.90
CA ASP A 13 -7.20 30.12 4.17
C ASP A 13 -7.47 30.83 2.84
N SER A 14 -8.61 31.50 2.76
CA SER A 14 -9.06 32.29 1.61
C SER A 14 -8.84 33.77 1.90
N THR A 15 -8.18 34.52 0.99
CA THR A 15 -8.72 35.72 0.31
C THR A 15 -7.66 36.52 -0.47
N GLY A 16 -7.92 36.72 -1.77
CA GLY A 16 -7.73 38.01 -2.45
C GLY A 16 -6.40 38.32 -3.15
N ARG A 17 -6.32 38.10 -4.47
CA ARG A 17 -6.28 39.16 -5.51
C ARG A 17 -6.04 38.59 -6.91
N LEU A 18 -6.82 39.13 -7.85
CA LEU A 18 -6.77 38.94 -9.30
C LEU A 18 -5.41 39.30 -9.89
N VAL A 19 -4.83 38.39 -10.67
CA VAL A 19 -3.97 38.73 -11.82
C VAL A 19 -4.39 37.84 -12.98
N ASN A 20 -5.01 38.46 -14.00
CA ASN A 20 -5.28 37.85 -15.29
C ASN A 20 -3.94 37.63 -16.01
N LEU A 21 -3.56 36.37 -16.21
CA LEU A 21 -2.55 35.99 -17.20
C LEU A 21 -3.21 35.03 -18.19
N VAL A 22 -3.54 35.61 -19.35
CA VAL A 22 -3.88 34.88 -20.57
C VAL A 22 -2.71 33.97 -20.91
N LEU A 23 -2.87 32.66 -20.77
CA LEU A 23 -2.00 31.68 -21.39
C LEU A 23 -2.84 30.64 -22.13
N GLN A 24 -2.47 30.44 -23.39
CA GLN A 24 -3.15 29.63 -24.40
C GLN A 24 -3.55 28.23 -23.90
N ARG A 25 -4.82 27.87 -24.12
CA ARG A 25 -5.29 26.49 -24.06
C ARG A 25 -4.57 25.67 -25.14
N ARG A 26 -3.55 24.90 -24.76
CA ARG A 26 -3.13 23.72 -25.51
C ARG A 26 -3.97 22.53 -25.04
N ALA A 27 -4.70 21.93 -25.97
CA ALA A 27 -5.45 20.71 -25.76
C ALA A 27 -4.48 19.58 -25.35
N VAL A 28 -4.69 19.01 -24.17
CA VAL A 28 -3.97 17.83 -23.70
C VAL A 28 -4.68 16.61 -24.27
N VAL A 29 -4.04 15.95 -25.23
CA VAL A 29 -4.37 14.59 -25.63
C VAL A 29 -3.84 13.67 -24.52
N SER A 30 -4.74 12.87 -23.92
CA SER A 30 -4.37 11.87 -22.93
C SER A 30 -3.52 10.79 -23.60
N GLY A 31 -2.23 10.69 -23.22
CA GLY A 31 -1.37 9.56 -23.63
C GLY A 31 0.02 9.88 -24.19
N GLN A 32 0.53 11.11 -24.14
CA GLN A 32 1.92 11.40 -24.55
C GLN A 32 2.75 11.95 -23.40
N MET A 33 3.71 11.14 -22.93
CA MET A 33 4.87 11.60 -22.16
C MET A 33 5.71 12.51 -23.08
N PRO A 34 6.19 13.67 -22.61
CA PRO A 34 7.10 14.49 -23.39
C PRO A 34 8.44 13.74 -23.50
N ILE A 35 8.82 13.38 -24.73
CA ILE A 35 10.16 12.93 -25.05
C ILE A 35 11.03 14.18 -25.21
N GLY A 36 12.00 14.33 -24.33
CA GLY A 36 13.04 15.35 -24.46
C GLY A 36 14.04 15.28 -23.32
N GLY A 37 15.31 15.06 -23.69
CA GLY A 37 16.47 15.46 -22.89
C GLY A 37 17.22 14.31 -22.24
N ASP A 38 18.34 13.97 -22.88
CA ASP A 38 19.47 13.23 -22.31
C ASP A 38 19.95 13.89 -21.00
N ASP A 39 19.98 13.08 -19.93
CA ASP A 39 20.89 13.10 -18.78
C ASP A 39 20.19 12.79 -17.44
N GLY A 40 20.65 11.71 -16.80
CA GLY A 40 20.61 11.57 -15.36
C GLY A 40 19.51 10.65 -14.80
N LYS A 41 19.97 9.49 -14.30
CA LYS A 41 19.34 8.58 -13.33
C LYS A 41 18.30 9.25 -12.40
N GLY A 42 17.05 9.39 -12.86
CA GLY A 42 16.00 10.10 -12.11
C GLY A 42 14.90 9.22 -11.53
N TRP A 43 14.82 7.94 -11.92
CA TRP A 43 13.77 7.02 -11.45
C TRP A 43 14.13 6.32 -10.13
N GLU A 44 15.41 6.24 -9.75
CA GLU A 44 15.86 5.67 -8.46
C GLU A 44 15.65 6.62 -7.28
N LEU A 45 15.71 7.94 -7.51
CA LEU A 45 15.67 8.94 -6.43
C LEU A 45 14.29 9.08 -5.77
N ARG A 46 13.21 8.65 -6.44
CA ARG A 46 11.86 8.66 -5.84
C ARG A 46 11.61 7.52 -4.84
N ARG A 47 12.52 6.54 -4.73
CA ARG A 47 12.46 5.47 -3.71
C ARG A 47 13.29 5.76 -2.45
N GLY A 48 13.98 6.90 -2.38
CA GLY A 48 15.06 7.11 -1.39
C GLY A 48 14.86 8.18 -0.31
N HIS A 49 13.77 8.96 -0.30
CA HIS A 49 13.68 10.15 0.58
C HIS A 49 13.17 9.87 2.02
N HIS A 50 13.54 8.75 2.62
CA HIS A 50 13.47 8.52 4.08
C HIS A 50 14.76 7.87 4.67
N LEU A 51 15.83 7.70 3.88
CA LEU A 51 16.98 6.86 4.25
C LEU A 51 18.20 7.65 4.76
N GLN A 52 18.10 8.42 5.85
CA GLN A 52 19.33 8.98 6.48
C GLN A 52 19.49 8.80 7.99
N THR A 53 18.56 8.18 8.73
CA THR A 53 18.71 8.13 10.22
C THR A 53 18.81 6.73 10.83
N SER A 54 18.62 5.64 10.07
CA SER A 54 18.27 4.35 10.70
C SER A 54 19.16 3.19 10.24
N ALA A 55 20.47 3.28 10.47
CA ALA A 55 21.39 2.16 10.21
C ALA A 55 20.99 0.93 11.05
N GLY A 56 20.52 -0.14 10.40
CA GLY A 56 20.11 -1.41 11.03
C GLY A 56 18.60 -1.60 11.21
N LEU A 57 17.77 -0.58 10.96
CA LEU A 57 16.30 -0.68 11.01
C LEU A 57 15.67 -1.20 9.73
N HIS A 58 16.46 -1.40 8.66
CA HIS A 58 16.00 -1.90 7.35
C HIS A 58 16.45 -3.33 7.04
N SER A 59 17.11 -4.01 7.99
CA SER A 59 17.49 -5.41 7.80
C SER A 59 16.32 -6.33 8.09
N THR A 60 16.19 -7.39 7.30
CA THR A 60 15.21 -8.45 7.58
C THR A 60 15.55 -9.14 8.91
N ILE A 61 14.52 -9.41 9.71
CA ILE A 61 14.67 -10.02 11.03
C ILE A 61 13.91 -11.34 11.10
N ARG A 62 14.43 -12.28 11.87
CA ARG A 62 13.67 -13.49 12.23
C ARG A 62 12.78 -13.18 13.43
N THR A 63 11.50 -13.51 13.31
CA THR A 63 10.48 -13.20 14.32
C THR A 63 10.14 -14.41 15.21
N ALA A 64 9.35 -14.19 16.26
CA ALA A 64 8.90 -15.25 17.17
C ALA A 64 8.06 -16.34 16.48
N CYS A 65 7.35 -16.01 15.41
CA CYS A 65 6.63 -17.00 14.59
C CYS A 65 7.54 -17.77 13.62
N GLY A 66 8.85 -17.51 13.64
CA GLY A 66 9.84 -18.19 12.81
C GLY A 66 9.95 -17.65 11.38
N ARG A 67 9.03 -16.78 10.95
CA ARG A 67 9.03 -16.11 9.65
C ARG A 67 9.99 -14.91 9.65
N MET A 68 10.44 -14.54 8.45
CA MET A 68 11.21 -13.31 8.25
C MET A 68 10.26 -12.13 8.13
N PHE A 69 10.62 -11.03 8.78
CA PHE A 69 9.93 -9.74 8.68
C PHE A 69 10.88 -8.72 8.09
N ASP A 70 10.37 -7.90 7.17
CA ASP A 70 11.15 -6.85 6.52
C ASP A 70 10.54 -5.49 6.86
N PRO A 71 11.22 -4.68 7.69
CA PRO A 71 10.76 -3.34 8.03
C PRO A 71 10.51 -2.45 6.80
N GLN A 72 11.30 -2.60 5.73
CA GLN A 72 11.13 -1.81 4.52
C GLN A 72 9.81 -2.17 3.82
N THR A 73 9.58 -3.45 3.59
CA THR A 73 8.31 -3.95 3.02
C THR A 73 7.12 -3.59 3.90
N TYR A 74 7.28 -3.60 5.22
CA TYR A 74 6.22 -3.17 6.14
C TYR A 74 5.81 -1.71 5.92
N HIS A 75 6.75 -0.78 5.73
CA HIS A 75 6.41 0.62 5.42
C HIS A 75 5.69 0.76 4.07
N GLU A 76 6.15 0.04 3.04
CA GLU A 76 5.50 0.04 1.72
C GLU A 76 4.07 -0.51 1.79
N MET A 77 3.86 -1.56 2.58
CA MET A 77 2.54 -2.12 2.88
C MET A 77 1.65 -1.12 3.61
N LEU A 78 2.16 -0.40 4.62
CA LEU A 78 1.40 0.63 5.33
C LEU A 78 0.93 1.73 4.36
N GLN A 79 1.80 2.18 3.47
CA GLN A 79 1.43 3.15 2.42
C GLN A 79 0.38 2.59 1.47
N ALA A 80 0.50 1.32 1.06
CA ALA A 80 -0.49 0.67 0.20
C ALA A 80 -1.86 0.56 0.88
N CYS A 81 -1.91 0.27 2.18
CA CYS A 81 -3.15 0.17 2.96
C CYS A 81 -3.93 1.48 3.07
N CYS A 82 -3.36 2.64 2.69
CA CYS A 82 -4.10 3.88 2.53
C CYS A 82 -5.11 3.82 1.37
N ASP A 83 -4.90 2.93 0.39
CA ASP A 83 -5.86 2.63 -0.66
C ASP A 83 -6.78 1.47 -0.25
N HIS A 84 -8.09 1.73 -0.32
CA HIS A 84 -9.11 0.75 0.04
C HIS A 84 -9.02 -0.53 -0.81
N GLN A 85 -8.63 -0.45 -2.08
CA GLN A 85 -8.50 -1.62 -2.95
C GLN A 85 -7.37 -2.53 -2.47
N TRP A 86 -6.24 -1.96 -2.07
CA TRP A 86 -5.12 -2.70 -1.49
C TRP A 86 -5.51 -3.35 -0.17
N LEU A 87 -6.20 -2.62 0.70
CA LEU A 87 -6.66 -3.17 1.98
C LEU A 87 -7.58 -4.39 1.79
N LEU A 88 -8.55 -4.32 0.87
CA LEU A 88 -9.42 -5.45 0.55
C LEU A 88 -8.66 -6.61 -0.11
N ALA A 89 -7.70 -6.32 -0.99
CA ALA A 89 -6.90 -7.35 -1.65
C ALA A 89 -6.05 -8.11 -0.62
N ILE A 90 -5.38 -7.39 0.29
CA ILE A 90 -4.58 -7.98 1.37
C ILE A 90 -5.48 -8.84 2.27
N GLN A 91 -6.66 -8.36 2.67
CA GLN A 91 -7.59 -9.14 3.48
C GLN A 91 -8.01 -10.46 2.79
N ARG A 92 -8.26 -10.44 1.48
CA ARG A 92 -8.61 -11.64 0.72
C ARG A 92 -7.44 -12.61 0.60
N GLU A 93 -6.25 -12.10 0.30
CA GLU A 93 -5.04 -12.93 0.19
C GLU A 93 -4.64 -13.51 1.56
N LEU A 94 -4.89 -12.80 2.65
CA LEU A 94 -4.62 -13.26 4.02
C LEU A 94 -5.39 -14.52 4.38
N CYS A 95 -6.60 -14.72 3.82
CA CYS A 95 -7.39 -15.94 4.02
C CYS A 95 -6.70 -17.20 3.48
N THR A 96 -5.70 -17.07 2.60
CA THR A 96 -4.91 -18.20 2.08
C THR A 96 -3.84 -18.66 3.06
N ASP A 97 -3.49 -17.85 4.07
CA ASP A 97 -2.52 -18.19 5.10
C ASP A 97 -3.17 -19.08 6.16
N THR A 98 -3.07 -20.39 5.97
CA THR A 98 -3.75 -21.38 6.82
C THR A 98 -3.27 -21.35 8.27
N GLU A 99 -1.96 -21.13 8.48
CA GLU A 99 -1.37 -21.02 9.82
C GLU A 99 -1.95 -19.83 10.57
N TYR A 100 -1.95 -18.64 9.94
CA TYR A 100 -2.55 -17.45 10.54
C TYR A 100 -4.05 -17.61 10.77
N MET A 101 -4.80 -18.12 9.78
CA MET A 101 -6.25 -18.28 9.90
C MET A 101 -6.64 -19.28 11.00
N ASN A 102 -5.88 -20.37 11.17
CA ASN A 102 -6.10 -21.32 12.25
C ASN A 102 -5.81 -20.69 13.61
N TYR A 103 -4.70 -19.95 13.72
CA TYR A 103 -4.36 -19.23 14.94
C TYR A 103 -5.42 -18.18 15.31
N LEU A 104 -5.87 -17.38 14.33
CA LEU A 104 -6.87 -16.32 14.51
C LEU A 104 -8.19 -16.87 15.06
N ARG A 105 -8.63 -18.04 14.59
CA ARG A 105 -9.86 -18.70 15.08
C ARG A 105 -9.76 -19.14 16.54
N GLN A 106 -8.57 -19.54 16.98
CA GLN A 106 -8.34 -20.10 18.32
C GLN A 106 -8.01 -19.03 19.36
N HIS A 107 -7.23 -18.01 18.98
CA HIS A 107 -6.61 -17.06 19.93
C HIS A 107 -7.01 -15.59 19.67
N GLY A 108 -7.71 -15.31 18.56
CA GLY A 108 -8.06 -13.95 18.15
C GLY A 108 -6.88 -13.16 17.57
N GLY A 109 -7.16 -11.90 17.18
CA GLY A 109 -6.21 -11.05 16.44
C GLY A 109 -5.36 -10.13 17.34
N ALA A 110 -4.25 -9.62 16.78
CA ALA A 110 -3.29 -8.74 17.47
C ALA A 110 -3.66 -7.25 17.48
N ALA A 111 -4.86 -6.88 17.00
CA ALA A 111 -5.23 -5.47 16.82
C ALA A 111 -5.18 -4.63 18.11
N ARG A 112 -5.57 -5.22 19.25
CA ARG A 112 -5.47 -4.57 20.56
C ARG A 112 -4.00 -4.37 20.97
N ASP A 113 -3.18 -5.39 20.79
CA ASP A 113 -1.76 -5.37 21.16
C ASP A 113 -1.00 -4.32 20.33
N MET A 114 -1.33 -4.21 19.05
CA MET A 114 -0.82 -3.18 18.15
C MET A 114 -1.26 -1.78 18.53
N ARG A 115 -2.51 -1.59 18.94
CA ARG A 115 -3.00 -0.28 19.40
C ARG A 115 -2.26 0.19 20.65
N VAL A 116 -2.09 -0.69 21.63
CA VAL A 116 -1.34 -0.39 22.86
C VAL A 116 0.11 -0.01 22.53
N LEU A 117 0.71 -0.67 21.54
CA LEU A 117 2.06 -0.34 21.07
C LEU A 117 2.12 1.08 20.49
N THR A 118 1.08 1.54 19.79
CA THR A 118 1.05 2.86 19.13
C THR A 118 0.57 4.02 20.02
N ASP A 119 -0.19 3.75 21.09
CA ASP A 119 -0.93 4.78 21.84
C ASP A 119 -0.04 5.85 22.53
N SER A 120 1.27 5.61 22.70
CA SER A 120 2.20 6.53 23.39
C SER A 120 3.43 6.92 22.57
N ILE A 121 3.41 6.67 21.26
CA ILE A 121 4.57 6.90 20.40
C ILE A 121 4.30 8.07 19.46
N TYR A 122 5.24 9.01 19.45
CA TYR A 122 5.19 10.22 18.64
C TYR A 122 6.25 10.24 17.53
N ASP A 123 7.17 9.28 17.54
CA ASP A 123 8.28 9.15 16.61
C ASP A 123 8.26 7.78 15.92
N ASP A 124 8.40 7.78 14.59
CA ASP A 124 8.35 6.59 13.76
C ASP A 124 9.54 5.65 14.04
N ASP A 125 10.72 6.22 14.31
CA ASP A 125 11.91 5.42 14.65
C ASP A 125 11.74 4.71 16.00
N GLU A 126 11.20 5.41 17.00
CA GLU A 126 10.87 4.82 18.31
C GLU A 126 9.83 3.70 18.17
N PHE A 127 8.81 3.90 17.33
CA PHE A 127 7.81 2.89 17.03
C PHE A 127 8.44 1.65 16.40
N MET A 128 9.30 1.83 15.39
CA MET A 128 9.90 0.71 14.67
C MET A 128 10.83 -0.11 15.57
N VAL A 129 11.62 0.53 16.45
CA VAL A 129 12.44 -0.19 17.43
C VAL A 129 11.57 -1.05 18.36
N LYS A 130 10.51 -0.46 18.94
CA LYS A 130 9.60 -1.20 19.83
C LYS A 130 8.84 -2.30 19.11
N LEU A 131 8.44 -2.07 17.86
CA LEU A 131 7.79 -3.06 17.02
C LEU A 131 8.71 -4.24 16.76
N ILE A 132 9.96 -4.01 16.37
CA ILE A 132 10.95 -5.05 16.12
C ILE A 132 11.18 -5.91 17.36
N GLU A 133 11.35 -5.30 18.54
CA GLU A 133 11.49 -6.04 19.79
C GLU A 133 10.23 -6.84 20.15
N LYS A 134 9.05 -6.27 19.88
CA LYS A 134 7.78 -6.98 20.06
C LYS A 134 7.66 -8.16 19.10
N LEU A 135 8.10 -8.04 17.85
CA LEU A 135 8.07 -9.11 16.85
C LEU A 135 9.02 -10.27 17.17
N LYS A 136 10.14 -10.01 17.85
CA LYS A 136 11.07 -11.06 18.31
C LYS A 136 10.52 -11.88 19.47
N THR A 137 9.60 -11.32 20.25
CA THR A 137 9.16 -11.90 21.54
C THR A 137 7.71 -12.38 21.51
N ASP A 138 6.83 -11.69 20.78
CA ASP A 138 5.39 -11.94 20.79
C ASP A 138 4.95 -12.74 19.56
N PHE A 139 4.60 -14.00 19.77
CA PHE A 139 4.15 -14.91 18.70
C PHE A 139 2.91 -14.39 17.98
N LYS A 140 1.94 -13.83 18.72
CA LYS A 140 0.65 -13.39 18.19
C LYS A 140 0.81 -12.20 17.24
N THR A 141 1.54 -11.17 17.68
CA THR A 141 1.83 -9.98 16.89
C THR A 141 2.73 -10.33 15.71
N SER A 142 3.75 -11.17 15.91
CA SER A 142 4.63 -11.59 14.82
C SER A 142 3.93 -12.40 13.75
N LEU A 143 3.13 -13.41 14.10
CA LEU A 143 2.38 -14.19 13.12
C LEU A 143 1.41 -13.29 12.34
N SER A 144 0.72 -12.37 13.02
CA SER A 144 -0.21 -11.44 12.40
C SER A 144 0.49 -10.54 11.36
N LEU A 145 1.57 -9.85 11.74
CA LEU A 145 2.24 -8.92 10.83
C LEU A 145 3.01 -9.63 9.73
N CYS A 146 3.63 -10.78 10.00
CA CYS A 146 4.28 -11.57 8.96
C CYS A 146 3.27 -12.11 7.94
N ALA A 147 2.08 -12.53 8.36
CA ALA A 147 1.03 -13.01 7.45
C ALA A 147 0.50 -11.87 6.56
N ILE A 148 0.32 -10.68 7.12
CA ILE A 148 -0.11 -9.50 6.35
C ILE A 148 1.00 -9.08 5.36
N GLN A 149 2.25 -8.99 5.80
CA GLN A 149 3.39 -8.66 4.93
C GLN A 149 3.54 -9.66 3.79
N ALA A 150 3.52 -10.97 4.08
CA ALA A 150 3.61 -12.00 3.05
C ALA A 150 2.44 -11.95 2.06
N SER A 151 1.24 -11.57 2.51
CA SER A 151 0.08 -11.37 1.64
C SER A 151 0.27 -10.18 0.70
N TYR A 152 0.76 -9.06 1.23
CA TYR A 152 1.12 -7.88 0.44
C TYR A 152 2.18 -8.22 -0.63
N GLU A 153 3.25 -8.92 -0.25
CA GLU A 153 4.31 -9.34 -1.16
C GLU A 153 3.79 -10.24 -2.30
N ARG A 154 2.89 -11.19 -1.99
CA ARG A 154 2.28 -12.05 -3.02
C ARG A 154 1.45 -11.24 -4.01
N ILE A 155 0.65 -10.28 -3.54
CA ILE A 155 -0.17 -9.43 -4.42
C ILE A 155 0.73 -8.55 -5.29
N ARG A 156 1.75 -7.92 -4.67
CA ARG A 156 2.72 -7.10 -5.39
C ARG A 156 3.44 -7.91 -6.46
N ARG A 157 3.91 -9.11 -6.14
CA ARG A 157 4.58 -9.99 -7.10
C ARG A 157 3.68 -10.35 -8.28
N LYS A 158 2.42 -10.74 -8.03
CA LYS A 158 1.44 -11.02 -9.09
C LYS A 158 1.22 -9.81 -10.01
N ARG A 159 1.18 -8.59 -9.44
CA ARG A 159 1.05 -7.35 -10.21
C ARG A 159 2.31 -7.08 -11.04
N ASP A 160 3.48 -7.17 -10.43
CA ASP A 160 4.75 -6.89 -11.10
C ASP A 160 5.02 -7.91 -12.24
N GLU A 161 4.65 -9.18 -12.05
CA GLU A 161 4.63 -10.22 -13.09
C GLU A 161 3.68 -9.87 -14.23
N HIS A 162 2.46 -9.42 -13.91
CA HIS A 162 1.47 -9.02 -14.91
C HIS A 162 1.95 -7.79 -15.72
N GLU A 163 2.48 -6.77 -15.06
CA GLU A 163 3.03 -5.58 -15.72
C GLU A 163 4.20 -5.94 -16.64
N THR A 164 5.08 -6.84 -16.19
CA THR A 164 6.19 -7.37 -17.00
C THR A 164 5.68 -8.12 -18.23
N GLN A 165 4.66 -8.96 -18.07
CA GLN A 165 4.04 -9.70 -19.16
C GLN A 165 3.39 -8.76 -20.18
N VAL A 166 2.62 -7.76 -19.74
CA VAL A 166 1.99 -6.78 -20.63
C VAL A 166 3.05 -5.97 -21.39
N ALA A 167 4.16 -5.61 -20.75
CA ALA A 167 5.27 -4.95 -21.42
C ALA A 167 5.93 -5.84 -22.48
N ALA A 168 6.12 -7.14 -22.19
CA ALA A 168 6.67 -8.11 -23.13
C ALA A 168 5.75 -8.36 -24.34
N ASP A 169 4.44 -8.37 -24.13
CA ASP A 169 3.42 -8.59 -25.17
C ASP A 169 3.06 -7.32 -25.97
N GLY A 170 3.87 -6.26 -25.87
CA GLY A 170 3.68 -5.01 -26.62
C GLY A 170 2.50 -4.16 -26.16
N GLY A 171 2.12 -4.24 -24.88
CA GLY A 171 1.04 -3.46 -24.28
C GLY A 171 -0.34 -4.12 -24.36
N ARG A 172 -0.43 -5.37 -24.81
CA ARG A 172 -1.69 -6.11 -24.88
C ARG A 172 -2.04 -6.68 -23.51
N ASP A 173 -2.87 -5.97 -22.73
CA ASP A 173 -3.40 -6.48 -21.44
C ASP A 173 -4.38 -7.65 -21.68
N PRO A 174 -4.05 -8.90 -21.28
CA PRO A 174 -4.91 -10.07 -21.46
C PRO A 174 -6.25 -9.97 -20.71
N TYR A 175 -6.37 -9.07 -19.72
CA TYR A 175 -7.60 -8.83 -18.96
C TYR A 175 -8.38 -7.58 -19.43
N ALA A 176 -7.87 -6.83 -20.41
CA ALA A 176 -8.56 -5.63 -20.92
C ALA A 176 -9.96 -5.95 -21.47
N SER A 177 -10.11 -7.06 -22.18
CA SER A 177 -11.39 -7.53 -22.71
C SER A 177 -12.39 -7.91 -21.61
N LEU A 178 -11.91 -8.54 -20.53
CA LEU A 178 -12.71 -8.92 -19.36
C LEU A 178 -13.19 -7.71 -18.55
N LYS A 179 -12.36 -6.66 -18.41
CA LYS A 179 -12.76 -5.39 -17.80
C LYS A 179 -13.86 -4.69 -18.60
N THR A 180 -13.79 -4.75 -19.93
CA THR A 180 -14.77 -4.11 -20.83
C THR A 180 -16.12 -4.84 -20.80
N GLY A 181 -16.12 -6.17 -20.66
CA GLY A 181 -17.33 -6.98 -20.51
C GLY A 181 -18.12 -6.66 -19.24
N ARG A 182 -17.44 -6.58 -18.08
CA ARG A 182 -18.10 -6.26 -16.79
C ARG A 182 -18.69 -4.85 -16.74
N GLN A 183 -18.15 -3.90 -17.49
CA GLN A 183 -18.65 -2.53 -17.54
C GLN A 183 -19.94 -2.39 -18.36
N ARG A 184 -20.20 -3.31 -19.31
CA ARG A 184 -21.44 -3.33 -20.10
C ARG A 184 -22.62 -4.02 -19.41
N GLU A 185 -22.37 -4.93 -18.48
CA GLU A 185 -23.43 -5.71 -17.83
C GLU A 185 -24.15 -4.95 -16.70
N PHE A 186 -23.56 -3.87 -16.16
CA PHE A 186 -24.15 -3.06 -15.09
C PHE A 186 -25.07 -1.93 -15.59
N GLY A 187 -25.86 -2.19 -16.64
CA GLY A 187 -26.77 -1.18 -17.20
C GLY A 187 -27.76 -1.63 -18.28
N SER A 188 -27.70 -2.86 -18.78
CA SER A 188 -28.55 -3.32 -19.90
C SER A 188 -29.77 -4.15 -19.49
N SER A 189 -30.44 -3.79 -18.40
CA SER A 189 -31.79 -4.29 -18.11
C SER A 189 -32.71 -3.19 -17.58
N ARG A 190 -33.06 -2.24 -18.45
CA ARG A 190 -34.39 -1.61 -18.43
C ARG A 190 -35.11 -2.08 -19.69
N SER A 191 -35.82 -3.20 -19.57
CA SER A 191 -36.84 -3.60 -20.54
C SER A 191 -38.11 -2.77 -20.28
N PRO A 192 -38.67 -2.08 -21.29
CA PRO A 192 -39.97 -1.45 -21.16
C PRO A 192 -41.04 -2.47 -21.56
N PHE A 193 -41.78 -2.97 -20.58
CA PHE A 193 -43.16 -3.45 -20.75
C PHE A 193 -43.91 -3.13 -19.46
#